data_AF-A0A821BPZ5-F1
#
_entry.id   AF-A0A821BPZ5-F1
#
_cell.length_a   1.000
_cell.length_b   1.000
_cell.length_c   1.000
_cell.angle_alpha   90.00
_cell.angle_beta   90.00
_cell.angle_gamma   90.00
#
_symmetry.space_group_name_H-M   'P 1'
#
loop_
_entity.id
_entity.type
_entity.pdbx_description
1 polymer ?
#
loop_
_entity_poly.entity_id
_entity_poly.type
_entity_poly.pdbx_seq_one_letter_code
_entity_poly.pdbx_strand_id
1 'polypeptide(L)'
;IYFIGMISIGTPPQTFRIDFDTGSSDLWVPSSQCRSSCNGFNKYNSAESATYVTNGEKFSISYGDGSSASGILSVNVVTVNYFKNY
;
A
#
# COMPACT_ATOMS: atom_id res chain seq x y z
N ILE A 1 1.57 -17.20 -10.23
CA ILE A 1 1.63 -17.54 -8.78
C ILE A 1 1.73 -16.20 -8.08
N TYR A 2 0.75 -15.85 -7.24
CA TYR A 2 0.77 -14.61 -6.45
C TYR A 2 1.17 -14.96 -5.02
N PHE A 3 2.16 -14.27 -4.47
CA PHE A 3 2.59 -14.51 -3.08
C PHE A 3 1.94 -13.45 -2.20
N ILE A 4 0.69 -13.70 -1.82
CA ILE A 4 -0.11 -12.76 -1.03
C ILE A 4 0.23 -12.90 0.45
N GLY A 5 0.54 -11.79 1.10
CA GLY A 5 0.65 -11.74 2.56
C GLY A 5 0.01 -10.50 3.15
N MET A 6 0.06 -10.44 4.48
CA MET A 6 -0.55 -9.37 5.26
C MET A 6 0.52 -8.40 5.73
N ILE A 7 0.29 -7.11 5.52
CA ILE A 7 1.07 -6.05 6.16
C ILE A 7 0.14 -5.15 6.96
N SER A 8 0.70 -4.39 7.90
CA SER A 8 0.00 -3.29 8.55
C SER A 8 0.81 -2.01 8.47
N ILE A 9 0.11 -0.89 8.31
CA ILE A 9 0.71 0.45 8.19
C ILE A 9 0.14 1.34 9.29
N GLY A 10 1.02 2.04 10.00
CA GLY A 10 0.64 3.07 10.96
C GLY A 10 0.31 2.62 12.37
N THR A 11 -0.09 3.59 13.18
CA THR A 11 -0.46 3.41 14.60
C THR A 11 -1.70 4.25 14.92
N PRO A 12 -2.87 3.64 15.20
CA PRO A 12 -3.14 2.20 15.23
C PRO A 12 -2.95 1.51 13.86
N PRO A 13 -2.67 0.20 13.84
CA PRO A 13 -2.38 -0.53 12.60
C PRO A 13 -3.57 -0.58 11.63
N GLN A 14 -3.34 -0.21 10.37
CA GLN A 14 -4.27 -0.41 9.25
C GLN A 14 -3.75 -1.57 8.38
N THR A 15 -4.56 -2.61 8.16
CA THR A 15 -4.07 -3.89 7.60
C THR A 15 -4.42 -4.06 6.13
N PHE A 16 -3.49 -4.59 5.33
CA PHE A 16 -3.61 -4.77 3.88
C PHE A 16 -3.18 -6.17 3.44
N ARG A 17 -3.80 -6.67 2.38
CA ARG A 17 -3.30 -7.80 1.58
C ARG A 17 -2.40 -7.23 0.49
N ILE A 18 -1.17 -7.71 0.39
CA ILE A 18 -0.18 -7.28 -0.59
C ILE A 18 0.33 -8.49 -1.36
N ASP A 19 0.59 -8.29 -2.65
CA ASP A 19 1.38 -9.22 -3.46
C ASP A 19 2.87 -8.90 -3.30
N PHE A 20 3.63 -9.85 -2.77
CA PHE A 20 5.07 -9.72 -2.62
C PHE A 20 5.75 -9.95 -3.96
N ASP A 21 6.06 -8.85 -4.62
CA ASP A 21 6.73 -8.84 -5.92
C ASP A 21 8.25 -8.75 -5.76
N THR A 22 8.97 -9.78 -6.21
CA THR A 22 10.44 -9.78 -6.25
C THR A 22 11.01 -9.07 -7.49
N GLY A 23 10.14 -8.68 -8.43
CA GLY A 23 10.48 -7.97 -9.66
C GLY A 23 10.44 -6.45 -9.54
N SER A 24 10.10 -5.89 -8.38
CA SER A 24 10.05 -4.44 -8.14
C SER A 24 10.52 -4.07 -6.72
N SER A 25 10.61 -2.76 -6.44
CA SER A 25 11.12 -2.21 -5.18
C SER A 25 10.15 -1.25 -4.48
N ASP A 26 8.96 -1.05 -5.04
CA ASP A 26 7.98 -0.07 -4.56
C ASP A 26 6.84 -0.74 -3.80
N LEU A 27 6.44 -0.16 -2.67
CA LEU A 27 5.22 -0.53 -1.95
C LEU A 27 4.15 0.53 -2.20
N TRP A 28 3.03 0.13 -2.79
CA TRP A 28 1.86 0.99 -2.95
C TRP A 28 0.60 0.32 -2.41
N VAL A 29 -0.23 1.11 -1.72
CA VAL A 29 -1.57 0.72 -1.23
C VAL A 29 -2.58 1.78 -1.64
N PRO A 30 -3.87 1.45 -1.80
CA PRO A 30 -4.90 2.45 -2.06
C PRO A 30 -4.98 3.48 -0.94
N SER A 31 -4.95 4.77 -1.28
CA SER A 31 -5.22 5.85 -0.33
C SER A 31 -6.72 5.95 -0.02
N SER A 32 -7.09 6.48 1.15
CA SER A 32 -8.47 6.86 1.50
C SER A 32 -9.08 7.83 0.48
N GLN A 33 -8.24 8.58 -0.23
CA GLN A 33 -8.63 9.49 -1.31
C GLN A 33 -8.83 8.81 -2.67
N CYS A 34 -8.47 7.53 -2.81
CA CYS A 34 -8.61 6.80 -4.06
C CYS A 34 -10.08 6.61 -4.46
N ARG A 35 -10.40 6.96 -5.72
CA ARG A 35 -11.75 6.92 -6.29
C ARG A 35 -11.95 5.88 -7.40
N SER A 36 -10.88 5.44 -8.04
CA SER A 36 -10.92 4.52 -9.20
C SER A 36 -10.11 3.25 -8.91
N SER A 37 -10.64 2.09 -9.30
CA SER A 37 -9.92 0.79 -9.22
C SER A 37 -9.46 0.35 -7.82
N CYS A 38 -10.04 0.93 -6.75
CA CYS A 38 -9.76 0.59 -5.35
C CYS A 38 -11.03 0.23 -4.57
N ASN A 39 -12.12 -0.06 -5.27
CA ASN A 39 -13.36 -0.53 -4.64
C ASN A 39 -13.16 -1.95 -4.12
N GLY A 40 -13.62 -2.23 -2.90
CA GLY A 40 -13.47 -3.53 -2.25
C GLY A 40 -12.09 -3.79 -1.63
N PHE A 41 -11.14 -2.85 -1.72
CA PHE A 41 -9.84 -2.93 -1.05
C PHE A 41 -9.79 -2.04 0.19
N ASN A 42 -9.00 -2.46 1.18
CA ASN A 42 -8.67 -1.61 2.33
C ASN A 42 -7.91 -0.38 1.84
N LYS A 43 -8.20 0.78 2.42
CA LYS A 43 -7.62 2.06 2.05
C LYS A 43 -6.83 2.64 3.22
N TYR A 44 -5.64 3.12 2.94
CA TYR A 44 -4.76 3.79 3.90
C TYR A 44 -5.21 5.21 4.16
N ASN A 45 -5.53 5.52 5.41
CA ASN A 45 -5.80 6.87 5.89
C ASN A 45 -4.63 7.37 6.74
N SER A 46 -3.77 8.22 6.16
CA SER A 46 -2.63 8.79 6.88
C SER A 46 -3.04 9.65 8.08
N ALA A 47 -4.22 10.30 8.02
CA ALA A 47 -4.73 11.13 9.10
C ALA A 47 -5.11 10.33 10.37
N GLU A 48 -5.30 9.01 10.24
CA GLU A 48 -5.62 8.13 11.36
C GLU A 48 -4.38 7.50 12.01
N SER A 49 -3.17 7.84 11.56
CA SER A 49 -1.92 7.24 12.06
C SER A 49 -1.06 8.24 12.82
N ALA A 50 -0.81 7.99 14.10
CA ALA A 50 0.07 8.78 14.97
C ALA A 50 1.55 8.73 14.55
N THR A 51 1.96 7.70 13.80
CA THR A 51 3.33 7.51 13.30
C THR A 51 3.52 7.99 11.87
N TYR A 52 2.50 8.61 11.26
CA TYR A 52 2.61 9.17 9.92
C TYR A 52 3.53 10.41 9.91
N VAL A 53 4.43 10.44 8.93
CA VAL A 53 5.27 11.59 8.60
C VAL A 53 4.99 11.99 7.17
N THR A 54 4.64 13.27 6.98
CA THR A 54 4.38 13.83 5.65
C THR A 54 5.64 13.81 4.79
N ASN A 55 5.51 13.27 3.58
CA ASN A 55 6.47 13.45 2.48
C ASN A 55 5.75 14.19 1.34
N GLY A 56 4.68 13.61 0.79
CA GLY A 56 3.79 14.30 -0.15
C GLY A 56 4.34 14.44 -1.58
N GLU A 57 5.57 14.02 -1.85
CA GLU A 57 6.09 13.89 -3.22
C GLU A 57 5.18 13.00 -4.06
N LYS A 58 4.99 13.36 -5.33
CA LYS A 58 4.14 12.59 -6.23
C LYS A 58 4.90 11.38 -6.77
N PHE A 59 4.22 10.24 -6.87
CA PHE A 59 4.72 9.07 -7.58
C PHE A 59 3.79 8.69 -8.72
N SER A 60 4.35 8.09 -9.76
CA SER A 60 3.61 7.48 -10.86
C SER A 60 4.44 6.33 -11.44
N ILE A 61 3.80 5.19 -11.68
CA ILE A 61 4.41 4.00 -12.29
C ILE A 61 3.48 3.42 -13.35
N SER A 62 4.08 2.91 -14.42
CA SER A 62 3.38 2.22 -15.51
C SER A 62 4.10 0.91 -15.81
N TYR A 63 3.35 -0.17 -16.00
CA TYR A 63 3.86 -1.50 -16.28
C TYR A 63 3.69 -1.87 -17.75
N GLY A 64 4.46 -2.86 -18.22
CA GLY A 64 4.44 -3.30 -19.63
C GLY A 64 3.13 -3.96 -20.07
N ASP A 65 2.28 -4.36 -19.14
CA ASP A 65 0.94 -4.90 -19.38
C ASP A 65 -0.14 -3.81 -19.54
N GLY A 66 0.26 -2.53 -19.46
CA GLY A 66 -0.65 -1.38 -19.56
C GLY A 66 -1.28 -0.96 -18.23
N SER A 67 -1.01 -1.68 -17.13
CA SER A 67 -1.44 -1.25 -15.80
C SER A 67 -0.59 -0.06 -15.29
N SER A 68 -1.15 0.72 -14.36
CA SER A 68 -0.45 1.86 -13.76
C SER A 68 -0.98 2.18 -12.36
N ALA A 69 -0.15 2.84 -11.58
CA ALA A 69 -0.51 3.39 -10.28
C ALA A 69 0.10 4.79 -10.11
N SER A 70 -0.59 5.66 -9.39
CA SER A 70 -0.09 7.00 -9.06
C SER A 70 -0.64 7.47 -7.72
N GLY A 71 0.04 8.44 -7.11
CA GLY A 71 -0.34 8.98 -5.83
C GLY A 71 0.75 9.84 -5.20
N ILE A 72 0.85 9.77 -3.87
CA ILE A 72 1.83 10.51 -3.08
C ILE A 72 2.64 9.58 -2.19
N LEU A 73 3.90 9.91 -1.94
CA LEU A 73 4.74 9.23 -0.98
C LEU A 73 4.30 9.57 0.44
N SER A 74 4.26 8.53 1.27
CA SER A 74 3.95 8.61 2.71
C SER A 74 5.02 7.88 3.48
N VAL A 75 5.50 8.47 4.57
CA VAL A 75 6.43 7.80 5.50
C VAL A 75 5.63 7.36 6.71
N ASN A 76 5.68 6.08 7.04
CA ASN A 76 4.97 5.51 8.18
C ASN A 76 5.62 4.21 8.63
N VAL A 77 5.28 3.72 9.83
CA VAL A 77 5.69 2.40 10.32
C VAL A 77 4.97 1.33 9.50
N VAL A 78 5.74 0.40 8.92
CA VAL A 78 5.24 -0.76 8.19
C VAL A 78 5.65 -2.03 8.92
N THR A 79 4.68 -2.87 9.22
CA THR A 79 4.89 -4.19 9.84
C THR A 79 4.51 -5.27 8.85
N VAL A 80 5.46 -6.17 8.55
CA VAL A 80 5.16 -7.41 7.83
C VAL A 80 4.58 -8.41 8.83
N ASN A 81 3.32 -8.79 8.65
CA ASN A 81 2.65 -9.72 9.53
C ASN A 81 2.99 -11.18 9.13
N TYR A 82 2.56 -12.13 9.95
CA TYR A 82 2.74 -13.56 9.68
C TYR A 82 2.11 -13.98 8.35
N PHE A 83 2.80 -14.85 7.61
CA PHE A 83 2.27 -15.50 6.41
C PHE A 83 1.14 -16.44 6.81
N LYS A 84 -0.09 -16.13 6.38
CA LYS A 84 -1.17 -17.12 6.36
C LYS A 84 -1.12 -17.85 5.02
N ASN A 85 -0.78 -19.13 5.04
CA ASN A 85 -1.06 -20.01 3.91
C ASN A 85 -2.59 -20.08 3.78
N TYR A 86 -3.12 -19.57 2.67
CA TYR A 86 -4.49 -19.77 2.24
C TYR A 86 -4.57 -20.96 1.29
#